data_AF-X1D7P4-F1
#
_entry.id   AF-X1D7P4-F1
#
_cell.length_a   1.000
_cell.length_b   1.000
_cell.length_c   1.000
_cell.angle_alpha   90.00
_cell.angle_beta   90.00
_cell.angle_gamma   90.00
#
_symmetry.space_group_name_H-M   'P 1'
#
loop_
_entity.id
_entity.type
_entity.pdbx_description
1 polymer ?
#
loop_
_entity_poly.entity_id
_entity_poly.type
_entity_poly.pdbx_seq_one_letter_code
_entity_poly.pdbx_strand_id
1 'polypeptide(L)' 'EAVDGISDNEKIAIDFSAGKILAGEKVFSFPALPDSVIGILEAGGLIPYTKKKLKGDI' A
#
# COMPACT_ATOMS: atom_id res chain seq x y z
N GLU A 1 14.87 9.00 5.07
CA GLU A 1 14.00 10.15 4.78
C GLU A 1 12.64 10.07 5.45
N ALA A 2 11.72 9.15 5.09
CA ALA A 2 10.44 9.02 5.82
C ALA A 2 10.61 8.57 7.28
N VAL A 3 11.54 7.63 7.50
CA VAL A 3 11.87 7.09 8.84
C VAL A 3 12.41 8.16 9.78
N ASP A 4 13.11 9.17 9.26
CA ASP A 4 13.70 10.25 10.05
C ASP A 4 12.69 11.39 10.33
N GLY A 5 11.57 11.41 9.60
CA GLY A 5 10.60 12.49 9.61
C GLY A 5 9.28 12.19 10.32
N ILE A 6 9.02 10.91 10.65
CA ILE A 6 7.81 10.43 11.31
C ILE A 6 8.16 10.07 12.75
N SER A 7 7.42 10.61 13.70
CA SER A 7 7.60 10.32 15.12
C SER A 7 6.87 9.04 15.53
N ASP A 8 7.37 8.37 16.57
CA ASP A 8 6.67 7.23 17.15
C ASP A 8 5.27 7.63 17.65
N ASN A 9 4.26 6.81 17.32
CA ASN A 9 2.83 7.07 17.57
C ASN A 9 2.21 8.21 16.74
N GLU A 10 2.93 8.76 15.75
CA GLU A 10 2.34 9.71 14.82
C GLU A 10 1.33 9.04 13.90
N LYS A 11 0.14 9.64 13.76
CA LYS A 11 -0.87 9.16 12.83
C LYS A 11 -0.46 9.57 11.41
N ILE A 12 -0.24 8.57 10.57
CA ILE A 12 0.07 8.77 9.17
C ILE A 12 -1.05 8.20 8.28
N ALA A 13 -1.22 8.78 7.11
CA ALA A 13 -2.03 8.21 6.03
C ALA A 13 -1.10 7.77 4.90
N ILE A 14 -1.38 6.62 4.29
CA ILE A 14 -0.57 6.07 3.20
C ILE A 14 -1.47 5.87 1.99
N ASP A 15 -1.08 6.46 0.86
CA ASP A 15 -1.65 6.22 -0.45
C ASP A 15 -0.72 5.29 -1.23
N PHE A 16 -1.05 4.01 -1.25
CA PHE A 16 -0.28 2.97 -1.95
C PHE A 16 -0.35 3.09 -3.47
N SER A 17 -1.40 3.73 -4.00
CA SER A 17 -1.63 3.92 -5.44
C SER A 17 -0.79 5.10 -5.96
N ALA A 18 -0.79 6.21 -5.22
CA ALA A 18 0.04 7.38 -5.56
C ALA A 18 1.50 7.26 -5.08
N GLY A 19 1.81 6.26 -4.25
CA GLY A 19 3.13 6.10 -3.63
C GLY A 19 3.45 7.24 -2.66
N LYS A 20 2.50 7.63 -1.81
CA LYS A 20 2.66 8.78 -0.89
C LYS A 20 2.35 8.43 0.56
N ILE A 21 3.13 9.00 1.47
CA ILE A 21 2.89 8.96 2.91
C ILE A 21 2.65 10.39 3.39
N LEU A 22 1.55 10.60 4.09
CA LEU A 22 1.12 11.86 4.67
C LEU A 22 1.29 11.77 6.18
N ALA A 23 2.17 12.60 6.75
CA ALA A 23 2.43 12.68 8.18
C ALA A 23 2.29 14.15 8.62
N GLY A 24 1.09 14.52 9.06
CA GLY A 24 0.74 15.93 9.30
C GLY A 24 0.87 16.78 8.04
N GLU A 25 1.76 17.78 8.08
CA GLU A 25 2.08 18.65 6.93
C GLU A 25 3.16 18.08 6.00
N LYS A 26 3.81 16.97 6.39
CA LYS A 26 4.88 16.35 5.61
C LYS A 26 4.31 15.35 4.61
N VAL A 27 4.83 15.41 3.39
CA VAL A 27 4.53 14.44 2.32
C VAL A 27 5.81 13.73 1.92
N PHE A 28 5.83 12.41 2.08
CA PHE A 28 6.92 11.56 1.59
C PHE A 28 6.45 10.77 0.39
N SER A 29 7.35 10.54 -0.57
CA SER A 29 7.05 9.74 -1.75
C SER A 29 7.83 8.43 -1.69
N PHE A 30 7.20 7.34 -2.11
CA PHE A 30 7.79 6.03 -2.33
C PHE A 30 7.33 5.50 -3.68
N PRO A 31 8.03 4.52 -4.28
CA PRO A 31 7.59 3.94 -5.54
C PRO A 31 6.15 3.42 -5.42
N ALA A 32 5.27 3.87 -6.31
CA ALA A 32 3.91 3.36 -6.38
C ALA A 32 3.94 1.84 -6.51
N LEU A 33 3.07 1.16 -5.76
CA LEU A 33 3.02 -0.29 -5.82
C LEU A 33 2.47 -0.72 -7.19
N PRO A 34 3.01 -1.78 -7.81
CA PRO A 34 2.43 -2.34 -9.02
C PRO A 34 0.97 -2.77 -8.78
N ASP A 35 0.13 -2.66 -9.81
CA ASP A 35 -1.30 -3.03 -9.73
C ASP A 35 -1.52 -4.46 -9.20
N SER A 36 -0.61 -5.38 -9.53
CA SER A 36 -0.65 -6.75 -9.04
C SER A 36 -0.49 -6.86 -7.52
N VAL A 37 0.33 -5.99 -6.92
CA VAL A 37 0.55 -5.94 -5.47
C VAL A 37 -0.61 -5.25 -4.78
N ILE A 38 -1.16 -4.18 -5.38
CA ILE A 38 -2.39 -3.54 -4.88
C ILE A 38 -3.53 -4.57 -4.84
N GLY A 39 -3.74 -5.31 -5.94
CA GLY A 39 -4.76 -6.35 -5.99
C GLY A 39 -4.54 -7.49 -4.97
N ILE A 40 -3.29 -7.79 -4.61
CA ILE A 40 -2.96 -8.73 -3.53
C ILE A 40 -3.42 -8.18 -2.18
N LEU A 41 -3.14 -6.91 -1.88
CA LEU A 41 -3.52 -6.26 -0.63
C LEU A 41 -5.05 -6.16 -0.50
N GLU A 42 -5.73 -5.72 -1.56
CA GLU A 42 -7.20 -5.61 -1.62
C GLU A 42 -7.91 -6.97 -1.48
N ALA A 43 -7.30 -8.04 -2.00
CA ALA A 43 -7.82 -9.39 -1.83
C ALA A 43 -7.65 -9.94 -0.40
N GLY A 44 -6.96 -9.23 0.49
CA GLY A 44 -6.65 -9.69 1.85
C GLY A 44 -5.41 -10.60 1.92
N GLY A 45 -4.50 -10.49 0.95
CA GLY A 45 -3.23 -11.20 0.91
C GLY A 45 -3.00 -12.08 -0.32
N LEU A 46 -1.81 -12.65 -0.40
CA LEU A 46 -1.38 -13.40 -1.59
C LEU A 46 -2.20 -14.67 -1.83
N ILE A 47 -2.53 -15.40 -0.77
CA ILE A 47 -3.35 -16.63 -0.87
C ILE A 47 -4.75 -16.33 -1.43
N PRO A 48 -5.56 -15.41 -0.86
CA PRO A 48 -6.87 -15.11 -1.42
C PRO A 48 -6.81 -14.50 -2.83
N TYR A 49 -5.82 -13.65 -3.13
CA TYR A 49 -5.61 -13.14 -4.49
C TYR A 49 -5.37 -14.28 -5.49
N THR A 50 -4.46 -15.19 -5.16
CA THR A 50 -4.12 -16.31 -6.03
C THR A 50 -5.30 -17.27 -6.18
N LYS A 51 -6.09 -17.51 -5.13
CA LYS A 51 -7.34 -18.29 -5.21
C LYS A 51 -8.37 -17.65 -6.14
N LYS A 52 -8.57 -16.33 -6.09
CA LYS A 52 -9.45 -15.62 -7.03
C LYS A 52 -8.93 -15.74 -8.47
N LYS A 53 -7.63 -15.49 -8.67
CA LYS A 53 -6.97 -15.54 -9.97
C LYS A 53 -7.00 -16.92 -10.63
N LEU A 54 -6.86 -17.99 -9.83
CA LEU A 54 -6.90 -19.37 -10.30
C LEU A 54 -8.31 -19.94 -10.43
N LYS A 55 -9.30 -19.39 -9.72
CA LYS A 55 -10.69 -19.80 -9.91
C LYS A 55 -11.20 -19.43 -11.31
N GLY A 56 -10.61 -18.41 -11.95
CA GLY A 56 -11.08 -17.87 -13.21
C GLY A 56 -12.49 -17.27 -13.05
N ASP A 57 -12.76 -16.15 -13.70
CA ASP A 57 -14.15 -15.80 -13.98
C ASP A 57 -14.69 -16.89 -14.92
N ILE A 58 -15.42 -17.87 -14.36
CA ILE A 58 -16.25 -18.84 -15.08
C ILE A 58 -17.63 -18.25 -15.34
#